data_AF-A0A1U7CWM8-F1
#
_entry.id   AF-A0A1U7CWM8-F1
#
_cell.length_a   1.000
_cell.length_b   1.000
_cell.length_c   1.000
_cell.angle_alpha   90.00
_cell.angle_beta   90.00
_cell.angle_gamma   90.00
#
_symmetry.space_group_name_H-M   'P 1'
#
loop_
_entity.id
_entity.type
_entity.pdbx_description
1 polymer ?
#
loop_
_entity_poly.entity_id
_entity_poly.type
_entity_poly.pdbx_seq_one_letter_code
_entity_poly.pdbx_strand_id
1 'polypeptide(L)'
;MRKLLTLVACGVLFAGVSALHADDKGKKVTIEGEGLCAKCALKEAKECQNAVIVTKDGKKTTYYLEKNEFFKDAHQGLGICQAKKDSPVKVKVTGTVVEKEGKKLLTPTEKITKNDD
;
A
#
# COMPACT_ATOMS: atom_id res chain seq x y z
N MET A 1 12.24 -24.78 50.41
CA MET A 1 11.91 -26.10 49.83
C MET A 1 11.44 -25.86 48.40
N ARG A 2 12.29 -26.12 47.39
CA ARG A 2 12.23 -27.34 46.54
C ARG A 2 10.83 -27.47 45.90
N LYS A 3 10.62 -27.34 44.58
CA LYS A 3 11.28 -27.96 43.42
C LYS A 3 10.89 -27.13 42.16
N LEU A 4 11.82 -26.68 41.31
CA LEU A 4 12.54 -27.41 40.25
C LEU A 4 11.66 -27.84 39.05
N LEU A 5 11.95 -27.18 37.93
CA LEU A 5 12.01 -27.64 36.55
C LEU A 5 10.86 -28.49 35.97
N THR A 6 10.19 -27.92 34.96
CA THR A 6 9.90 -28.68 33.74
C THR A 6 10.37 -27.89 32.53
N LEU A 7 11.41 -28.45 31.91
CA LEU A 7 12.03 -28.05 30.67
C LEU A 7 11.31 -28.84 29.56
N VAL A 8 10.66 -28.15 28.63
CA VAL A 8 10.35 -28.73 27.30
C VAL A 8 10.87 -27.74 26.28
N ALA A 9 12.10 -28.03 25.85
CA ALA A 9 12.66 -27.53 24.61
C ALA A 9 12.18 -28.44 23.47
N CYS A 10 11.35 -27.90 22.59
CA CYS A 10 11.24 -28.25 21.17
C CYS A 10 11.04 -26.89 20.49
N GLY A 11 12.06 -26.25 19.94
CA GLY A 11 12.88 -26.80 18.88
C GLY A 11 12.25 -26.46 17.53
N VAL A 12 11.99 -25.18 17.25
CA VAL A 12 12.08 -24.62 15.89
C VAL A 12 12.66 -23.22 16.02
N LEU A 13 13.99 -23.14 15.97
CA LEU A 13 14.65 -21.97 15.40
C LEU A 13 14.09 -21.84 13.99
N PHE A 14 13.08 -21.00 13.78
CA PHE A 14 12.85 -20.49 12.44
C PHE A 14 14.08 -19.66 12.13
N ALA A 15 15.00 -20.30 11.42
CA ALA A 15 16.14 -19.69 10.79
C ALA A 15 15.69 -18.34 10.26
N GLY A 16 16.35 -17.28 10.73
CA GLY A 16 16.30 -16.01 10.05
C GLY A 16 16.70 -16.27 8.61
N VAL A 17 15.72 -16.37 7.72
CA VAL A 17 15.91 -16.11 6.30
C VAL A 17 16.06 -14.60 6.18
N SER A 18 17.16 -14.10 6.73
CA SER A 18 17.75 -12.82 6.39
C SER A 18 18.50 -13.03 5.08
N ALA A 19 17.77 -13.38 4.02
CA ALA A 19 18.30 -13.55 2.68
C ALA A 19 17.19 -13.37 1.63
N LEU A 20 16.52 -12.23 1.67
CA LEU A 20 15.91 -11.63 0.48
C LEU A 20 16.23 -10.13 0.47
N HIS A 21 17.53 -9.80 0.40
CA HIS A 21 17.94 -8.64 -0.39
C HIS A 21 17.87 -9.06 -1.86
N ALA A 22 16.65 -9.32 -2.34
CA ALA A 22 16.38 -9.33 -3.76
C ALA A 22 16.16 -7.86 -4.12
N ASP A 23 16.91 -7.34 -5.08
CA ASP A 23 16.71 -6.03 -5.70
C ASP A 23 15.21 -5.81 -6.01
N ASP A 24 14.51 -5.13 -5.12
CA ASP A 24 13.06 -4.93 -5.13
C ASP A 24 12.63 -3.82 -6.08
N LYS A 25 13.31 -3.70 -7.22
CA LYS A 25 12.89 -2.78 -8.28
C LYS A 25 11.79 -3.44 -9.11
N GLY A 26 10.55 -3.10 -8.77
CA GLY A 26 9.42 -3.28 -9.67
C GLY A 26 8.61 -4.56 -9.52
N LYS A 27 8.43 -5.09 -8.30
CA LYS A 27 7.45 -6.17 -8.08
C LYS A 27 6.07 -5.71 -8.53
N LYS A 28 5.48 -6.44 -9.49
CA LYS A 28 4.07 -6.28 -9.87
C LYS A 28 3.20 -6.77 -8.71
N VAL A 29 2.31 -5.92 -8.23
CA VAL A 29 1.39 -6.19 -7.13
C VAL A 29 -0.01 -5.70 -7.49
N THR A 30 -1.00 -6.29 -6.86
CA THR A 30 -2.38 -5.79 -6.86
C THR A 30 -2.75 -5.43 -5.43
N ILE A 31 -3.22 -4.20 -5.24
CA ILE A 31 -3.67 -3.69 -3.94
C ILE A 31 -5.11 -3.22 -4.03
N GLU A 32 -5.82 -3.36 -2.91
CA GLU A 32 -7.17 -2.85 -2.72
C GLU A 32 -7.15 -1.95 -1.48
N GLY A 33 -7.78 -0.79 -1.56
CA GLY A 33 -7.75 0.17 -0.47
C GLY A 33 -8.51 1.45 -0.74
N GLU A 34 -8.30 2.42 0.14
CA GLU A 34 -8.95 3.72 0.15
C GLU A 34 -8.22 4.68 -0.80
N GLY A 35 -8.82 4.97 -1.95
CA GLY A 35 -8.37 5.90 -2.96
C GLY A 35 -8.75 7.35 -2.62
N LEU A 36 -7.76 8.22 -2.60
CA LEU A 36 -7.90 9.65 -2.29
C LEU A 36 -6.75 10.49 -2.87
N CYS A 37 -6.94 11.80 -2.95
CA CYS A 37 -5.93 12.71 -3.48
C CYS A 37 -4.88 13.07 -2.41
N ALA A 38 -3.60 12.76 -2.66
CA ALA A 38 -2.49 13.05 -1.74
C ALA A 38 -2.30 14.56 -1.50
N LYS A 39 -2.56 15.41 -2.49
CA LYS A 39 -2.55 16.87 -2.30
C LYS A 39 -3.75 17.35 -1.50
N CYS A 40 -4.96 17.00 -1.93
CA CYS A 40 -6.18 17.60 -1.41
C CYS A 40 -6.59 17.02 -0.05
N ALA A 41 -6.63 15.69 0.06
CA ALA A 41 -7.08 14.98 1.26
C ALA A 41 -5.93 14.77 2.26
N LEU A 42 -4.72 14.42 1.82
CA LEU A 42 -3.60 14.16 2.75
C LEU A 42 -2.73 15.37 3.07
N LYS A 43 -2.66 16.36 2.16
CA LYS A 43 -1.72 17.51 2.26
C LYS A 43 -0.24 17.10 2.19
N GLU A 44 0.08 16.02 1.46
CA GLU A 44 1.42 15.43 1.40
C GLU A 44 2.12 15.60 0.04
N ALA A 45 1.41 16.12 -0.96
CA ALA A 45 1.93 16.36 -2.31
C ALA A 45 1.66 17.81 -2.75
N LYS A 46 2.56 18.36 -3.59
CA LYS A 46 2.44 19.72 -4.15
C LYS A 46 1.38 19.80 -5.26
N GLU A 47 1.21 18.71 -6.00
CA GLU A 47 0.28 18.59 -7.12
C GLU A 47 -0.70 17.43 -6.93
N CYS A 48 -1.83 17.45 -7.66
CA CYS A 48 -2.81 16.38 -7.59
C CYS A 48 -2.16 15.04 -7.96
N GLN A 49 -2.19 14.13 -7.00
CA GLN A 49 -1.64 12.79 -7.09
C GLN A 49 -2.61 11.83 -6.43
N ASN A 50 -2.95 10.74 -7.12
CA ASN A 50 -3.78 9.68 -6.55
C ASN A 50 -2.94 8.92 -5.54
N ALA A 51 -3.54 8.57 -4.40
CA ALA A 51 -2.93 7.69 -3.42
C ALA A 51 -3.96 6.63 -2.99
N VAL A 52 -3.46 5.47 -2.61
CA VAL A 52 -4.25 4.38 -2.05
C VAL A 52 -3.73 4.04 -0.67
N ILE A 53 -4.59 4.12 0.34
CA ILE A 53 -4.28 3.68 1.70
C ILE A 53 -4.76 2.25 1.85
N VAL A 54 -3.83 1.35 2.12
CA VAL A 54 -4.10 -0.05 2.43
C VAL A 54 -3.96 -0.24 3.93
N THR A 55 -4.98 -0.79 4.58
CA THR A 55 -4.93 -1.17 5.99
C THR A 55 -4.79 -2.68 6.10
N LYS A 56 -3.68 -3.17 6.67
CA LYS A 56 -3.46 -4.59 6.99
C LYS A 56 -3.01 -4.70 8.43
N ASP A 57 -3.62 -5.61 9.19
CA ASP A 57 -3.30 -5.85 10.60
C ASP A 57 -3.27 -4.56 11.45
N GLY A 58 -4.21 -3.65 11.19
CA GLY A 58 -4.31 -2.34 11.85
C GLY A 58 -3.25 -1.31 11.42
N LYS A 59 -2.31 -1.66 10.54
CA LYS A 59 -1.29 -0.75 10.01
C LYS A 59 -1.73 -0.16 8.67
N LYS A 60 -1.66 1.17 8.57
CA LYS A 60 -1.92 1.91 7.34
C LYS A 60 -0.65 2.08 6.53
N THR A 61 -0.70 1.73 5.25
CA THR A 61 0.36 1.96 4.27
C THR A 61 -0.18 2.79 3.13
N THR A 62 0.46 3.93 2.84
CA THR A 62 0.09 4.80 1.73
C THR A 62 0.94 4.47 0.50
N TYR A 63 0.27 4.15 -0.61
CA TYR A 63 0.87 4.00 -1.94
C TYR A 63 0.55 5.24 -2.76
N TYR A 64 1.57 6.00 -3.16
CA TYR A 64 1.38 7.16 -4.02
C TYR A 64 1.49 6.71 -5.47
N LEU A 65 0.45 6.97 -6.26
CA LEU A 65 0.41 6.51 -7.64
C LEU A 65 1.19 7.48 -8.52
N GLU A 66 2.06 6.94 -9.37
CA GLU A 66 2.69 7.73 -10.42
C GLU A 66 1.64 8.19 -11.45
N LYS A 67 1.88 9.37 -12.02
CA LYS A 67 0.96 9.97 -12.97
C LYS A 67 1.20 9.37 -14.35
N ASN A 68 0.24 8.59 -14.85
CA ASN A 68 0.25 8.04 -16.20
C ASN A 68 -1.15 8.15 -16.85
N GLU A 69 -1.39 7.41 -17.93
CA GLU A 69 -2.66 7.44 -18.67
C GLU A 69 -3.89 7.11 -17.82
N PHE A 70 -3.76 6.30 -16.77
CA PHE A 70 -4.87 5.92 -15.88
C PHE A 70 -5.20 7.00 -14.84
N PHE A 71 -4.37 8.06 -14.72
CA PHE A 71 -4.53 9.06 -13.68
C PHE A 71 -5.88 9.78 -13.77
N LYS A 72 -6.27 10.28 -14.95
CA LYS A 72 -7.46 11.13 -15.11
C LYS A 72 -8.74 10.35 -14.84
N ASP A 73 -8.85 9.15 -15.40
CA ASP A 73 -9.99 8.24 -15.22
C ASP A 73 -10.19 7.91 -13.74
N ALA A 74 -9.11 7.63 -13.01
CA ALA A 74 -9.19 7.39 -11.58
C ALA A 74 -9.47 8.67 -10.78
N HIS A 75 -8.77 9.76 -11.11
CA HIS A 75 -8.81 11.00 -10.34
C HIS A 75 -10.19 11.67 -10.41
N GLN A 76 -10.72 11.82 -11.62
CA GLN A 76 -12.00 12.47 -11.88
C GLN A 76 -13.12 11.44 -12.02
N GLY A 77 -12.92 10.40 -12.84
CA GLY A 77 -13.96 9.42 -13.17
C GLY A 77 -14.39 8.54 -11.98
N LEU A 78 -13.48 8.20 -11.07
CA LEU A 78 -13.82 7.47 -9.84
C LEU A 78 -14.06 8.38 -8.63
N GLY A 79 -13.86 9.70 -8.76
CA GLY A 79 -14.10 10.65 -7.67
C GLY A 79 -12.96 10.81 -6.65
N ILE A 80 -11.77 10.25 -6.89
CA ILE A 80 -10.60 10.37 -5.99
C ILE A 80 -10.23 11.84 -5.69
N CYS A 81 -10.44 12.76 -6.63
CA CYS A 81 -10.18 14.19 -6.47
C CYS A 81 -11.01 14.82 -5.34
N GLN A 82 -12.28 14.38 -5.22
CA GLN A 82 -13.25 14.91 -4.27
C GLN A 82 -13.34 14.08 -2.99
N ALA A 83 -12.75 12.89 -2.98
CA ALA A 83 -12.66 12.01 -1.83
C ALA A 83 -12.04 12.70 -0.62
N LYS A 84 -12.58 12.42 0.56
CA LYS A 84 -12.10 12.93 1.85
C LYS A 84 -11.62 11.77 2.71
N LYS A 85 -10.91 12.05 3.81
CA LYS A 85 -10.41 11.00 4.72
C LYS A 85 -11.54 10.18 5.36
N ASP A 86 -12.70 10.79 5.55
CA ASP A 86 -13.92 10.21 6.12
C ASP A 86 -14.85 9.59 5.06
N SER A 87 -14.61 9.88 3.77
CA SER A 87 -15.38 9.34 2.65
C SER A 87 -14.44 9.04 1.48
N PRO A 88 -13.61 7.99 1.62
CA PRO A 88 -12.69 7.57 0.56
C PRO A 88 -13.41 6.77 -0.53
N VAL A 89 -12.81 6.71 -1.71
CA VAL A 89 -13.28 5.83 -2.79
C VAL A 89 -12.52 4.52 -2.70
N LYS A 90 -13.19 3.40 -2.46
CA LYS A 90 -12.53 2.09 -2.52
C LYS A 90 -12.11 1.79 -3.95
N VAL A 91 -10.85 1.42 -4.15
CA VAL A 91 -10.25 1.16 -5.47
C VAL A 91 -9.35 -0.07 -5.44
N LYS A 92 -9.18 -0.66 -6.62
CA LYS A 92 -8.22 -1.72 -6.91
C LYS A 92 -7.17 -1.21 -7.89
N VAL A 93 -5.91 -1.41 -7.58
CA VAL A 93 -4.77 -0.95 -8.38
C VAL A 93 -3.79 -2.09 -8.58
N THR A 94 -3.48 -2.38 -9.85
CA THR A 94 -2.39 -3.29 -10.24
C THR A 94 -1.25 -2.47 -10.81
N GLY A 95 -0.03 -2.72 -10.34
CA GLY A 95 1.14 -2.00 -10.82
C GLY A 95 2.45 -2.44 -10.19
N THR A 96 3.53 -1.74 -10.52
CA THR A 96 4.86 -2.01 -9.94
C THR A 96 5.13 -1.05 -8.78
N VAL A 97 5.74 -1.55 -7.70
CA VAL A 97 6.09 -0.73 -6.54
C VAL A 97 7.60 -0.51 -6.46
N VAL A 98 7.98 0.73 -6.16
CA VAL A 98 9.35 1.13 -5.83
C VAL A 98 9.31 1.97 -4.56
N GLU A 99 10.25 1.71 -3.65
CA GLU A 99 10.44 2.56 -2.48
C GLU A 99 11.43 3.68 -2.80
N LYS A 100 11.00 4.93 -2.64
CA LYS A 100 11.83 6.11 -2.83
C LYS A 100 11.58 7.08 -1.69
N GLU A 101 12.66 7.51 -1.03
CA GLU A 101 12.58 8.47 0.09
C GLU A 101 11.63 8.02 1.21
N GLY A 102 11.58 6.71 1.50
CA GLY A 102 10.68 6.12 2.51
C GLY A 102 9.19 6.11 2.12
N LYS A 103 8.87 6.47 0.87
CA LYS A 103 7.51 6.41 0.32
C LYS A 103 7.39 5.26 -0.68
N LYS A 104 6.25 4.58 -0.67
CA LYS A 104 5.90 3.58 -1.69
C LYS A 104 5.29 4.27 -2.89
N LEU A 105 6.04 4.35 -3.98
CA LEU A 105 5.55 4.77 -5.29
C LEU A 105 5.04 3.55 -6.03
N LEU A 106 3.81 3.63 -6.54
CA LEU A 106 3.20 2.57 -7.34
C LEU A 106 2.93 3.12 -8.74
N THR A 107 3.51 2.50 -9.76
CA THR A 107 3.23 2.83 -11.17
C THR A 107 2.10 1.90 -11.66
N PRO A 108 0.86 2.39 -11.84
CA PRO A 108 -0.22 1.51 -12.28
C PRO A 108 0.07 0.97 -13.68
N THR A 109 -0.07 -0.33 -13.89
CA THR A 109 0.17 -0.97 -15.20
C THR A 109 -1.12 -1.27 -15.95
N GLU A 110 -2.26 -1.07 -15.30
CA GLU A 110 -3.60 -1.38 -15.79
C GLU A 110 -4.59 -0.33 -15.27
N LYS A 111 -5.79 -0.28 -15.87
CA LYS A 111 -6.84 0.64 -15.46
C LYS A 111 -7.22 0.45 -13.98
N ILE A 112 -7.24 1.55 -13.24
CA ILE A 112 -7.70 1.56 -11.86
C ILE A 112 -9.23 1.41 -11.86
N THR A 113 -9.74 0.47 -11.08
CA THR A 113 -11.18 0.22 -10.96
C THR A 113 -11.66 0.54 -9.56
N LYS A 114 -12.95 0.88 -9.45
CA LYS A 114 -13.63 0.93 -8.15
C LYS A 114 -13.69 -0.48 -7.55
N ASN A 115 -13.55 -0.59 -6.23
CA ASN A 115 -13.77 -1.84 -5.51
C ASN A 115 -15.05 -1.71 -4.68
N ASP A 116 -16.12 -2.38 -5.06
CA ASP A 116 -17.44 -2.25 -4.41
C ASP A 116 -17.67 -3.29 -3.29
N ASP A 117 -16.64 -4.05 -2.91
CA ASP A 117 -16.66 -5.03 -1.80
C ASP A 117 -16.91 -4.39 -0.42
#